data_AF-A0A059BQ36-F1
#
_entry.id   AF-A0A059BQ36-F1
#
_cell.length_a   1.000
_cell.length_b   1.000
_cell.length_c   1.000
_cell.angle_alpha   90.00
_cell.angle_beta   90.00
_cell.angle_gamma   90.00
#
_symmetry.space_group_name_H-M   'P 1'
#
loop_
_entity.id
_entity.type
_entity.pdbx_description
1 polymer ?
#
loop_
_entity_poly.entity_id
_entity_poly.type
_entity_poly.pdbx_seq_one_letter_code
_entity_poly.pdbx_strand_id
1 'polypeptide(L)'
;MWTEMIQWRKDFGTETIMEDFQFREKNEVLQYYPQTYHGVDKDGRPIYIERLGKVDPDKLMEVTTIDRYVRFHVQEFEKTVAFKFPACSVAAKKRIDSSTTILDVQGVGLKNFTKQARELIMRLQKIDSDYYPERLSRMFIINAAPGFKFLWDTVKYFLDPTMVSKIHVLGNKYQSKLLEVIDASELPEFLGGSCTCADQGDCMRSEKGPWKDPDILEIVLDGQALINRHTMMGRNINEEVASCDTLVGPLIYDGTSTAAASGSEVDDIASP
;
A
#
# COMPACT_ATOMS: atom_id res chain seq x y z
N MET A 1 -5.41 22.65 -11.42
CA MET A 1 -5.12 21.21 -11.32
C MET A 1 -3.63 20.89 -11.36
N TRP A 2 -2.92 20.93 -12.51
CA TRP A 2 -1.49 20.56 -12.56
C TRP A 2 -0.58 21.48 -11.71
N THR A 3 -0.65 22.80 -11.89
CA THR A 3 0.17 23.75 -11.12
C THR A 3 -0.10 23.68 -9.62
N GLU A 4 -1.36 23.49 -9.23
CA GLU A 4 -1.76 23.32 -7.83
C GLU A 4 -1.20 22.03 -7.23
N MET A 5 -1.19 20.94 -7.99
CA MET A 5 -0.55 19.69 -7.58
C MET A 5 0.95 19.88 -7.37
N ILE A 6 1.65 20.53 -8.31
CA ILE A 6 3.10 20.78 -8.17
C ILE A 6 3.40 21.65 -6.95
N GLN A 7 2.58 22.68 -6.69
CA GLN A 7 2.74 23.51 -5.50
C GLN A 7 2.46 22.72 -4.22
N TRP A 8 1.36 21.96 -4.19
CA TRP A 8 1.02 21.12 -3.04
C TRP A 8 2.13 20.11 -2.72
N ARG A 9 2.72 19.47 -3.74
CA ARG A 9 3.79 18.50 -3.50
C ARG A 9 4.99 19.13 -2.79
N LYS A 10 5.39 20.33 -3.23
CA LYS A 10 6.44 21.15 -2.58
C LYS A 10 6.07 21.50 -1.14
N ASP A 11 4.85 22.02 -0.93
CA ASP A 11 4.39 22.46 0.39
C ASP A 11 4.24 21.29 1.37
N PHE A 12 3.82 20.12 0.88
CA PHE A 12 3.65 18.90 1.65
C PHE A 12 4.98 18.15 1.89
N GLY A 13 6.01 18.44 1.09
CA GLY A 13 7.29 17.74 1.09
C GLY A 13 7.15 16.31 0.56
N THR A 14 6.47 16.14 -0.57
CA THR A 14 6.17 14.81 -1.14
C THR A 14 7.40 14.19 -1.80
N GLU A 15 8.27 15.01 -2.39
CA GLU A 15 9.47 14.59 -3.12
C GLU A 15 10.45 13.78 -2.25
N THR A 16 10.59 14.16 -0.98
CA THR A 16 11.51 13.51 -0.03
C THR A 16 10.78 12.67 1.01
N ILE A 17 9.45 12.49 0.89
CA ILE A 17 8.64 11.84 1.93
C ILE A 17 9.05 10.38 2.18
N MET A 18 9.60 9.70 1.18
CA MET A 18 10.09 8.32 1.32
C MET A 18 11.37 8.25 2.16
N GLU A 19 12.13 9.34 2.27
CA GLU A 19 13.41 9.45 2.99
C GLU A 19 13.20 10.08 4.38
N ASP A 20 12.48 11.22 4.43
CA ASP A 20 12.41 12.07 5.61
C ASP A 20 11.33 11.65 6.61
N PHE A 21 10.30 10.92 6.16
CA PHE A 21 9.17 10.56 7.02
C PHE A 21 9.24 9.10 7.48
N GLN A 22 9.41 8.92 8.79
CA GLN A 22 9.33 7.60 9.42
C GLN A 22 8.00 7.43 10.15
N PHE A 23 7.17 6.51 9.66
CA PHE A 23 5.94 6.09 10.32
C PHE A 23 6.21 4.90 11.25
N ARG A 24 6.89 5.16 12.36
CA ARG A 24 7.39 4.13 13.29
C ARG A 24 6.25 3.31 13.91
N GLU A 25 5.08 3.91 14.05
CA GLU A 25 3.88 3.29 14.58
C GLU A 25 3.11 2.44 13.54
N LYS A 26 3.62 2.25 12.31
CA LYS A 26 2.94 1.50 11.23
C LYS A 26 2.38 0.16 11.71
N ASN A 27 3.20 -0.65 12.38
CA ASN A 27 2.81 -2.00 12.80
C ASN A 27 1.70 -2.01 13.85
N GLU A 28 1.61 -0.97 14.68
CA GLU A 28 0.56 -0.81 15.69
C GLU A 28 -0.72 -0.26 15.04
N VAL A 29 -0.59 0.75 14.17
CA VAL A 29 -1.69 1.28 13.35
C VAL A 29 -2.36 0.17 12.54
N LEU A 30 -1.61 -0.72 11.91
CA LEU A 30 -2.17 -1.82 11.12
C LEU A 30 -2.94 -2.87 11.93
N GLN A 31 -2.81 -2.89 13.26
CA GLN A 31 -3.65 -3.73 14.13
C GLN A 31 -5.05 -3.15 14.27
N TYR A 32 -5.16 -1.82 14.30
CA TYR A 32 -6.42 -1.09 14.49
C TYR A 32 -7.02 -0.56 13.20
N TYR A 33 -6.25 -0.50 12.11
CA TYR A 33 -6.72 -0.21 10.76
C TYR A 33 -6.03 -1.15 9.77
N PRO A 34 -6.54 -2.40 9.64
CA PRO A 34 -5.92 -3.39 8.77
C PRO A 34 -6.07 -3.02 7.30
N GLN A 35 -4.94 -2.72 6.67
CA GLN A 35 -4.85 -2.40 5.25
C GLN A 35 -3.56 -2.97 4.65
N THR A 36 -3.60 -3.39 3.39
CA THR A 36 -2.43 -3.96 2.71
C THR A 36 -2.57 -3.93 1.19
N TYR A 37 -1.44 -4.04 0.50
CA TYR A 37 -1.42 -4.50 -0.89
C TYR A 37 -1.16 -6.00 -0.93
N HIS A 38 -1.95 -6.76 -1.66
CA HIS A 38 -1.79 -8.22 -1.72
C HIS A 38 -2.25 -8.80 -3.05
N GLY A 39 -1.31 -9.38 -3.78
CA GLY A 39 -1.55 -10.01 -5.07
C GLY A 39 -1.85 -9.00 -6.19
N VAL A 40 -2.21 -9.54 -7.35
CA VAL A 40 -2.64 -8.76 -8.51
C VAL A 40 -3.95 -9.29 -9.06
N ASP A 41 -4.74 -8.41 -9.68
CA ASP A 41 -5.92 -8.84 -10.44
C ASP A 41 -5.49 -9.53 -11.76
N LYS A 42 -6.45 -10.11 -12.49
CA LYS A 42 -6.19 -10.79 -13.78
C LYS A 42 -5.65 -9.86 -14.86
N ASP A 43 -5.78 -8.55 -14.67
CA ASP A 43 -5.19 -7.54 -15.54
C ASP A 43 -3.78 -7.13 -15.06
N GLY A 44 -3.23 -7.72 -14.00
CA GLY A 44 -1.92 -7.39 -13.44
C GLY A 44 -1.90 -6.14 -12.56
N ARG A 45 -3.05 -5.57 -12.19
CA ARG A 45 -3.11 -4.40 -11.30
C ARG A 45 -2.92 -4.83 -9.85
N PRO A 46 -2.16 -4.07 -9.03
CA PRO A 46 -2.03 -4.38 -7.61
C PRO A 46 -3.40 -4.31 -6.93
N ILE A 47 -3.67 -5.28 -6.04
CA ILE A 47 -4.89 -5.29 -5.24
C ILE A 47 -4.61 -4.63 -3.90
N TYR A 48 -5.41 -3.62 -3.56
CA TYR A 48 -5.37 -2.95 -2.27
C TYR A 48 -6.58 -3.36 -1.43
N ILE A 49 -6.36 -3.79 -0.19
CA ILE A 49 -7.37 -4.36 0.69
C ILE A 49 -7.43 -3.53 1.97
N GLU A 50 -8.62 -3.09 2.36
CA GLU A 50 -8.88 -2.46 3.66
C GLU A 50 -10.03 -3.16 4.38
N ARG A 51 -9.88 -3.38 5.69
CA ARG A 51 -10.91 -3.99 6.52
C ARG A 51 -11.54 -2.96 7.44
N LEU A 52 -12.37 -2.09 6.87
CA LEU A 52 -13.03 -0.97 7.56
C LEU A 52 -13.86 -1.41 8.76
N GLY A 53 -14.48 -2.59 8.71
CA GLY A 53 -15.25 -3.13 9.83
C GLY A 53 -14.41 -3.57 11.04
N LYS A 54 -13.09 -3.67 10.87
CA LYS A 54 -12.12 -3.95 11.93
C LYS A 54 -11.44 -2.68 12.45
N VAL A 55 -11.83 -1.51 11.94
CA VAL A 55 -11.24 -0.25 12.37
C VAL A 55 -11.70 0.09 13.78
N ASP A 56 -10.74 0.38 14.66
CA ASP A 56 -10.97 0.97 15.98
C ASP A 56 -10.47 2.44 15.96
N PRO A 57 -11.37 3.42 15.74
CA PRO A 57 -10.97 4.82 15.65
C PRO A 57 -10.37 5.38 16.93
N ASP A 58 -10.84 4.91 18.09
CA ASP A 58 -10.36 5.42 19.38
C ASP A 58 -8.93 4.95 19.62
N LYS A 59 -8.66 3.66 19.38
CA LYS A 59 -7.29 3.11 19.43
C LYS A 59 -6.37 3.70 18.38
N LEU A 60 -6.86 3.94 17.17
CA LEU A 60 -6.06 4.58 16.13
C LEU A 60 -5.58 5.98 16.57
N MET A 61 -6.45 6.75 17.24
CA MET A 61 -6.12 8.09 17.75
C MET A 61 -5.27 8.07 19.03
N GLU A 62 -5.16 6.94 19.74
CA GLU A 62 -4.19 6.75 20.83
C GLU A 62 -2.76 6.54 20.28
N VAL A 63 -2.63 5.95 19.09
CA VAL A 63 -1.35 5.49 18.51
C VAL A 63 -0.76 6.49 17.53
N THR A 64 -1.61 7.21 16.79
CA THR A 64 -1.16 8.17 15.78
C THR A 64 -2.06 9.41 15.73
N THR A 65 -1.66 10.38 14.91
CA THR A 65 -2.46 11.58 14.64
C THR A 65 -2.97 11.57 13.21
N ILE A 66 -4.06 12.32 12.95
CA ILE A 66 -4.59 12.48 11.59
C ILE A 66 -3.49 12.99 10.64
N ASP A 67 -2.70 13.99 11.05
CA ASP A 67 -1.63 14.53 10.21
C ASP A 67 -0.55 13.49 9.88
N ARG A 68 -0.12 12.69 10.87
CA ARG A 68 0.87 11.64 10.64
C ARG A 68 0.32 10.54 9.75
N TYR A 69 -0.93 10.13 9.96
CA TYR A 69 -1.59 9.15 9.10
C TYR A 69 -1.73 9.66 7.66
N VAL A 70 -2.10 10.93 7.47
CA VAL A 70 -2.19 11.55 6.15
C VAL A 70 -0.81 11.55 5.45
N ARG A 71 0.28 11.86 6.16
CA ARG A 71 1.64 11.74 5.60
C ARG A 71 2.01 10.30 5.26
N PHE A 72 1.62 9.34 6.11
CA PHE A 72 1.81 7.91 5.84
C PHE A 72 1.06 7.45 4.59
N HIS A 73 -0.20 7.86 4.43
CA HIS A 73 -1.00 7.57 3.24
C HIS A 73 -0.33 8.09 1.97
N VAL A 74 0.11 9.35 1.99
CA VAL A 74 0.85 9.95 0.86
C VAL A 74 2.15 9.19 0.58
N GLN A 75 2.90 8.82 1.62
CA GLN A 75 4.12 8.02 1.45
C GLN A 75 3.83 6.65 0.80
N GLU A 76 2.76 5.96 1.20
CA GLU A 76 2.37 4.68 0.59
C GLU A 76 1.91 4.84 -0.86
N PHE A 77 1.27 5.97 -1.21
CA PHE A 77 0.97 6.32 -2.60
C PHE A 77 2.24 6.55 -3.42
N GLU A 78 3.20 7.33 -2.92
CA GLU A 78 4.48 7.55 -3.59
C GLU A 78 5.25 6.23 -3.79
N LYS A 79 5.30 5.35 -2.78
CA LYS A 79 5.87 4.00 -2.93
C LYS A 79 5.14 3.17 -3.99
N THR A 80 3.83 3.31 -4.07
CA THR A 80 3.01 2.58 -5.06
C THR A 80 3.33 3.06 -6.48
N VAL A 81 3.43 4.37 -6.67
CA VAL A 81 3.77 4.97 -7.96
C VAL A 81 5.21 4.65 -8.37
N ALA A 82 6.15 4.70 -7.43
CA ALA A 82 7.57 4.47 -7.70
C ALA A 82 7.90 2.97 -7.90
N PHE A 83 7.30 2.08 -7.13
CA PHE A 83 7.73 0.67 -7.09
C PHE A 83 6.64 -0.31 -7.50
N LYS A 84 5.43 -0.23 -6.93
CA LYS A 84 4.38 -1.24 -7.17
C LYS A 84 3.87 -1.20 -8.61
N PHE A 85 3.56 -0.01 -9.15
CA PHE A 85 3.08 0.15 -10.51
C PHE A 85 4.13 -0.25 -11.57
N PRO A 86 5.40 0.16 -11.47
CA PRO A 86 6.44 -0.34 -12.37
C PRO A 86 6.66 -1.85 -12.26
N ALA A 87 6.70 -2.41 -11.05
CA ALA A 87 6.86 -3.86 -10.86
C ALA A 87 5.71 -4.66 -11.50
N CYS A 88 4.47 -4.22 -11.29
CA CYS A 88 3.30 -4.77 -11.96
C CYS A 88 3.37 -4.58 -13.48
N SER A 89 3.90 -3.45 -13.97
CA SER A 89 4.04 -3.22 -15.41
C SER A 89 5.04 -4.16 -16.07
N VAL A 90 6.16 -4.42 -15.39
CA VAL A 90 7.17 -5.40 -15.81
C VAL A 90 6.56 -6.81 -15.85
N ALA A 91 5.93 -7.24 -14.75
CA ALA A 91 5.31 -8.56 -14.65
C ALA A 91 4.21 -8.78 -15.70
N ALA A 92 3.33 -7.79 -15.89
CA ALA A 92 2.20 -7.87 -16.81
C ALA A 92 2.56 -7.55 -18.26
N LYS A 93 3.80 -7.11 -18.53
CA LYS A 93 4.30 -6.67 -19.85
C LYS A 93 3.40 -5.61 -20.51
N LYS A 94 2.81 -4.74 -19.69
CA LYS A 94 1.94 -3.63 -20.12
C LYS A 94 1.95 -2.53 -19.07
N ARG A 95 1.57 -1.32 -19.44
CA ARG A 95 1.49 -0.20 -18.50
C ARG A 95 0.41 -0.45 -17.45
N ILE A 96 0.81 -0.42 -16.17
CA ILE A 96 -0.05 -0.44 -15.00
C ILE A 96 0.17 0.85 -14.21
N ASP A 97 -0.88 1.64 -14.05
CA ASP A 97 -0.87 2.91 -13.30
C ASP A 97 -2.10 3.09 -12.41
N SER A 98 -2.88 2.02 -12.23
CA SER A 98 -4.08 1.97 -11.40
C SER A 98 -4.19 0.67 -10.62
N SER A 99 -4.95 0.69 -9.52
CA SER A 99 -5.15 -0.43 -8.60
C SER A 99 -6.59 -0.96 -8.63
N THR A 100 -6.77 -2.21 -8.20
CA THR A 100 -8.07 -2.78 -7.84
C THR A 100 -8.22 -2.72 -6.31
N THR A 101 -9.26 -2.07 -5.80
CA THR A 101 -9.45 -1.90 -4.35
C THR A 101 -10.58 -2.78 -3.80
N ILE A 102 -10.39 -3.36 -2.63
CA ILE A 102 -11.40 -4.13 -1.90
C ILE A 102 -11.57 -3.51 -0.51
N LEU A 103 -12.78 -3.05 -0.20
CA LEU A 103 -13.16 -2.53 1.11
C LEU A 103 -14.12 -3.51 1.79
N ASP A 104 -13.64 -4.20 2.83
CA ASP A 104 -14.46 -5.08 3.67
C ASP A 104 -15.18 -4.27 4.75
N VAL A 105 -16.48 -4.05 4.54
CA VAL A 105 -17.32 -3.27 5.46
C VAL A 105 -18.09 -4.15 6.46
N GLN A 106 -17.71 -5.43 6.62
CA GLN A 106 -18.33 -6.31 7.61
C GLN A 106 -18.16 -5.77 9.04
N GLY A 107 -19.25 -5.31 9.65
CA GLY A 107 -19.23 -4.74 11.00
C GLY A 107 -19.09 -3.22 11.05
N VAL A 108 -19.02 -2.55 9.90
CA VAL A 108 -19.13 -1.09 9.83
C VAL A 108 -20.55 -0.66 10.24
N GLY A 109 -20.63 0.24 11.21
CA GLY A 109 -21.87 0.87 11.65
C GLY A 109 -21.67 2.33 12.02
N LEU A 110 -22.71 2.98 12.54
CA LEU A 110 -22.69 4.41 12.90
C LEU A 110 -21.55 4.77 13.90
N LYS A 111 -21.18 3.82 14.77
CA LYS A 111 -20.07 4.00 15.73
C LYS A 111 -18.71 4.23 15.06
N ASN A 112 -18.52 3.74 13.84
CA ASN A 112 -17.28 3.93 13.08
C ASN A 112 -17.19 5.34 12.45
N PHE A 113 -18.30 6.07 12.39
CA PHE A 113 -18.37 7.43 11.80
C PHE A 113 -18.23 8.52 12.85
N THR A 114 -17.17 8.43 13.66
CA THR A 114 -16.80 9.49 14.60
C THR A 114 -16.43 10.78 13.84
N LYS A 115 -16.33 11.92 14.54
CA LYS A 115 -15.90 13.18 13.91
C LYS A 115 -14.50 13.03 13.29
N GLN A 116 -13.59 12.38 14.01
CA GLN A 116 -12.21 12.13 13.64
C GLN A 116 -12.12 11.18 12.44
N ALA A 117 -12.90 10.09 12.42
CA ALA A 117 -12.94 9.19 11.28
C ALA A 117 -13.46 9.89 10.01
N ARG A 118 -14.50 10.72 10.14
CA ARG A 118 -15.00 11.53 9.02
C ARG A 118 -13.97 12.54 8.53
N GLU A 119 -13.29 13.23 9.44
CA GLU A 119 -12.22 14.17 9.11
C GLU A 119 -11.08 13.48 8.35
N LEU A 120 -10.63 12.31 8.84
CA LEU A 120 -9.60 11.52 8.18
C LEU A 120 -10.04 11.12 6.77
N ILE A 121 -11.21 10.51 6.61
CA ILE A 121 -11.75 10.09 5.30
C ILE A 121 -11.82 11.28 4.34
N MET A 122 -12.30 12.44 4.80
CA MET A 122 -12.38 13.63 3.96
C MET A 122 -11.01 14.14 3.53
N ARG A 123 -9.99 14.11 4.41
CA ARG A 123 -8.63 14.53 4.05
C ARG A 123 -7.96 13.58 3.07
N LEU A 124 -8.10 12.27 3.27
CA LEU A 124 -7.56 11.26 2.35
C LEU A 124 -8.23 11.37 0.98
N GLN A 125 -9.57 11.40 0.93
CA GLN A 125 -10.31 11.54 -0.32
C GLN A 125 -9.94 12.81 -1.07
N LYS A 126 -9.78 13.94 -0.37
CA LYS A 126 -9.38 15.20 -1.00
C LYS A 126 -7.99 15.09 -1.64
N ILE A 127 -7.03 14.49 -0.94
CA ILE A 127 -5.67 14.28 -1.47
C ILE A 127 -5.71 13.34 -2.69
N ASP A 128 -6.44 12.23 -2.59
CA ASP A 128 -6.53 11.24 -3.66
C ASP A 128 -7.18 11.83 -4.92
N SER A 129 -8.25 12.60 -4.75
CA SER A 129 -8.96 13.25 -5.85
C SER A 129 -8.16 14.38 -6.48
N ASP A 130 -7.53 15.25 -5.68
CA ASP A 130 -6.89 16.47 -6.17
C ASP A 130 -5.47 16.20 -6.72
N TYR A 131 -4.74 15.23 -6.14
CA TYR A 131 -3.30 15.06 -6.39
C TYR A 131 -2.90 13.67 -6.92
N TYR A 132 -3.77 12.66 -6.78
CA TYR A 132 -3.55 11.31 -7.34
C TYR A 132 -4.72 10.87 -8.24
N PRO A 133 -5.10 11.67 -9.25
CA PRO A 133 -6.24 11.35 -10.09
C PRO A 133 -6.02 10.05 -10.87
N GLU A 134 -7.13 9.37 -11.20
CA GLU A 134 -7.19 8.20 -12.07
C GLU A 134 -6.42 6.94 -11.61
N ARG A 135 -5.94 6.90 -10.36
CA ARG A 135 -5.23 5.72 -9.80
C ARG A 135 -6.14 4.55 -9.42
N LEU A 136 -7.45 4.73 -9.45
CA LEU A 136 -8.42 3.67 -9.19
C LEU A 136 -8.94 3.06 -10.49
N SER A 137 -8.77 1.75 -10.68
CA SER A 137 -9.38 1.03 -11.81
C SER A 137 -10.81 0.60 -11.48
N ARG A 138 -10.98 -0.09 -10.35
CA ARG A 138 -12.26 -0.60 -9.85
C ARG A 138 -12.18 -0.75 -8.34
N MET A 139 -13.32 -0.65 -7.67
CA MET A 139 -13.43 -0.84 -6.22
C MET A 139 -14.60 -1.76 -5.88
N PHE A 140 -14.37 -2.72 -5.00
CA PHE A 140 -15.38 -3.60 -4.46
C PHE A 140 -15.61 -3.27 -2.99
N ILE A 141 -16.82 -2.84 -2.65
CA ILE A 141 -17.26 -2.75 -1.27
C ILE A 141 -18.01 -4.04 -0.96
N ILE A 142 -17.46 -4.89 -0.10
CA ILE A 142 -17.98 -6.24 0.16
C ILE A 142 -18.55 -6.35 1.57
N ASN A 143 -19.39 -7.36 1.82
CA ASN A 143 -20.09 -7.52 3.10
C ASN A 143 -20.97 -6.32 3.46
N ALA A 144 -21.47 -5.57 2.48
CA ALA A 144 -22.39 -4.47 2.72
C ALA A 144 -23.72 -5.01 3.26
N ALA A 145 -23.96 -4.81 4.55
CA ALA A 145 -25.23 -5.15 5.19
C ALA A 145 -26.38 -4.31 4.57
N PRO A 146 -27.65 -4.74 4.68
CA PRO A 146 -28.77 -4.00 4.10
C PRO A 146 -28.83 -2.51 4.51
N GLY A 147 -28.43 -2.18 5.75
CA GLY A 147 -28.35 -0.80 6.23
C GLY A 147 -27.17 0.02 5.69
N PHE A 148 -26.15 -0.62 5.12
CA PHE A 148 -24.99 0.06 4.52
C PHE A 148 -25.39 0.90 3.31
N LYS A 149 -26.48 0.53 2.60
CA LYS A 149 -26.95 1.29 1.44
C LYS A 149 -27.24 2.76 1.78
N PHE A 150 -27.84 3.04 2.94
CA PHE A 150 -28.14 4.41 3.37
C PHE A 150 -26.87 5.21 3.67
N LEU A 151 -25.88 4.55 4.29
CA LEU A 151 -24.57 5.13 4.54
C LEU A 151 -23.84 5.42 3.21
N TRP A 152 -23.82 4.45 2.30
CA TRP A 152 -23.25 4.60 0.97
C TRP A 152 -23.88 5.74 0.18
N ASP A 153 -25.21 5.87 0.24
CA ASP A 153 -25.94 6.96 -0.39
C ASP A 153 -25.54 8.34 0.17
N THR A 154 -25.07 8.42 1.41
CA THR A 154 -24.52 9.65 2.00
C THR A 154 -23.07 9.87 1.55
N VAL A 155 -22.24 8.82 1.58
CA VAL A 155 -20.81 8.88 1.24
C VAL A 155 -20.58 9.22 -0.23
N LYS A 156 -21.40 8.67 -1.16
CA LYS A 156 -21.23 8.88 -2.61
C LYS A 156 -21.32 10.35 -3.04
N TYR A 157 -22.00 11.21 -2.28
CA TYR A 157 -22.08 12.64 -2.58
C TYR A 157 -20.75 13.38 -2.37
N PHE A 158 -19.84 12.80 -1.57
CA PHE A 158 -18.50 13.32 -1.37
C PHE A 158 -17.48 12.77 -2.37
N LEU A 159 -17.88 11.81 -3.21
CA LEU A 159 -17.01 11.18 -4.20
C LEU A 159 -17.27 11.79 -5.58
N ASP A 160 -16.22 11.91 -6.39
CA ASP A 160 -16.38 12.36 -7.76
C ASP A 160 -17.17 11.32 -8.59
N PRO A 161 -17.96 11.75 -9.61
CA PRO A 161 -18.79 10.83 -10.38
C PRO A 161 -18.02 9.71 -11.09
N THR A 162 -16.77 9.97 -11.48
CA THR A 162 -15.90 8.99 -12.14
C THR A 162 -15.52 7.88 -11.16
N MET A 163 -15.13 8.21 -9.93
CA MET A 163 -14.89 7.24 -8.87
C MET A 163 -16.17 6.44 -8.55
N VAL A 164 -17.32 7.09 -8.40
CA VAL A 164 -18.59 6.39 -8.11
C VAL A 164 -18.93 5.33 -9.17
N SER A 165 -18.69 5.62 -10.44
CA SER A 165 -18.94 4.67 -11.54
C SER A 165 -18.07 3.40 -11.50
N LYS A 166 -16.94 3.45 -10.77
CA LYS A 166 -15.99 2.34 -10.62
C LYS A 166 -16.26 1.48 -9.37
N ILE A 167 -17.27 1.84 -8.57
CA ILE A 167 -17.55 1.21 -7.28
C ILE A 167 -18.68 0.19 -7.41
N HIS A 168 -18.39 -1.03 -6.96
CA HIS A 168 -19.32 -2.15 -6.90
C HIS A 168 -19.63 -2.47 -5.44
N VAL A 169 -20.86 -2.15 -5.00
CA VAL A 169 -21.35 -2.47 -3.66
C VAL A 169 -21.99 -3.85 -3.66
N LEU A 170 -21.39 -4.79 -2.93
CA LEU A 170 -21.76 -6.20 -2.88
C LEU A 170 -22.15 -6.60 -1.46
N GLY A 171 -23.15 -7.48 -1.34
CA GLY A 171 -23.56 -8.08 -0.07
C GLY A 171 -22.57 -9.14 0.43
N ASN A 172 -23.06 -10.15 1.15
CA ASN A 172 -22.24 -11.24 1.70
C ASN A 172 -21.87 -12.35 0.69
N LYS A 173 -22.53 -12.39 -0.47
CA LYS A 173 -22.26 -13.33 -1.58
C LYS A 173 -21.43 -12.66 -2.69
N TYR A 174 -20.28 -12.12 -2.33
CA TYR A 174 -19.42 -11.32 -3.22
C TYR A 174 -18.33 -12.14 -3.92
N GLN A 175 -18.04 -13.35 -3.43
CA GLN A 175 -16.85 -14.13 -3.79
C GLN A 175 -16.77 -14.41 -5.29
N SER A 176 -17.88 -14.82 -5.92
CA SER A 176 -17.92 -15.05 -7.37
C SER A 176 -17.57 -13.81 -8.18
N LYS A 177 -17.98 -12.61 -7.72
CA LYS A 177 -17.67 -11.33 -8.38
C LYS A 177 -16.20 -10.95 -8.23
N LEU A 178 -15.57 -11.23 -7.09
CA LEU A 178 -14.12 -11.05 -6.94
C LEU A 178 -13.35 -12.04 -7.84
N LEU A 179 -13.76 -13.31 -7.87
CA LEU A 179 -13.12 -14.35 -8.68
C LEU A 179 -13.30 -14.17 -10.20
N GLU A 180 -14.27 -13.37 -10.65
CA GLU A 180 -14.37 -12.95 -12.05
C GLU A 180 -13.13 -12.12 -12.45
N VAL A 181 -12.62 -11.27 -11.56
CA VAL A 181 -11.54 -10.30 -11.85
C VAL A 181 -10.19 -10.63 -11.22
N ILE A 182 -10.14 -11.47 -10.18
CA ILE A 182 -8.92 -11.84 -9.45
C ILE A 182 -8.80 -13.36 -9.44
N ASP A 183 -7.61 -13.90 -9.69
CA ASP A 183 -7.38 -15.33 -9.58
C ASP A 183 -7.42 -15.81 -8.12
N ALA A 184 -7.94 -17.00 -7.88
CA ALA A 184 -8.09 -17.53 -6.53
C ALA A 184 -6.76 -17.56 -5.75
N SER A 185 -5.63 -17.85 -6.43
CA SER A 185 -4.29 -17.86 -5.85
C SER A 185 -3.75 -16.48 -5.47
N GLU A 186 -4.32 -15.40 -6.02
CA GLU A 186 -3.98 -14.00 -5.72
C GLU A 186 -4.93 -13.37 -4.70
N LEU A 187 -6.03 -14.05 -4.37
CA LEU A 187 -7.02 -13.56 -3.41
C LEU A 187 -6.86 -14.29 -2.05
N PRO A 188 -6.88 -13.57 -0.92
CA PRO A 188 -6.86 -14.19 0.39
C PRO A 188 -8.03 -15.15 0.64
N GLU A 189 -7.79 -16.23 1.38
CA GLU A 189 -8.81 -17.24 1.72
C GLU A 189 -10.05 -16.62 2.40
N PHE A 190 -9.85 -15.67 3.32
CA PHE A 190 -10.96 -15.00 4.01
C PHE A 190 -11.82 -14.10 3.09
N LEU A 191 -11.37 -13.82 1.86
CA LEU A 191 -12.12 -13.13 0.81
C LEU A 191 -12.69 -14.10 -0.24
N GLY A 192 -12.54 -15.42 -0.05
CA GLY A 192 -13.02 -16.45 -0.95
C GLY A 192 -12.01 -16.91 -2.01
N GLY A 193 -10.73 -16.56 -1.85
CA GLY A 193 -9.64 -17.12 -2.65
C GLY A 193 -9.01 -18.36 -2.02
N SER A 194 -7.76 -18.64 -2.39
CA SER A 194 -6.96 -19.76 -1.89
C SER A 194 -5.57 -19.34 -1.39
N CYS A 195 -5.25 -18.04 -1.37
CA CYS A 195 -3.98 -17.56 -0.84
C CYS A 195 -4.01 -17.52 0.69
N THR A 196 -2.97 -18.05 1.31
CA THR A 196 -2.81 -18.04 2.78
C THR A 196 -1.56 -17.28 3.23
N CYS A 197 -0.50 -17.24 2.42
CA CYS A 197 0.82 -16.70 2.79
C CYS A 197 1.33 -17.24 4.14
N ALA A 198 1.10 -18.54 4.39
CA ALA A 198 1.42 -19.18 5.67
C ALA A 198 2.93 -19.13 6.01
N ASP A 199 3.78 -19.10 4.99
CA ASP A 199 5.24 -18.94 5.09
C ASP A 199 5.68 -17.50 5.43
N GLN A 200 4.80 -16.52 5.28
CA GLN A 200 5.07 -15.08 5.48
C GLN A 200 4.13 -14.45 6.52
N GLY A 201 3.58 -15.27 7.42
CA GLY A 201 2.62 -14.87 8.43
C GLY A 201 1.18 -15.00 7.94
N ASP A 202 0.68 -13.97 7.25
CA ASP A 202 -0.66 -13.98 6.67
C ASP A 202 -0.76 -13.08 5.42
N CYS A 203 -1.90 -13.12 4.74
CA CYS A 203 -2.15 -12.30 3.56
C CYS A 203 -2.16 -10.78 3.86
N MET A 204 -2.52 -10.37 5.07
CA MET A 204 -2.55 -8.95 5.45
C MET A 204 -1.15 -8.37 5.70
N ARG A 205 -0.16 -9.21 6.05
CA ARG A 205 1.20 -8.79 6.43
C ARG A 205 2.28 -9.13 5.41
N SER A 206 2.06 -10.15 4.57
CA SER A 206 3.04 -10.60 3.57
C SER A 206 3.36 -9.55 2.51
N GLU A 207 2.41 -8.67 2.18
CA GLU A 207 2.48 -7.74 1.05
C GLU A 207 2.88 -8.45 -0.26
N LYS A 208 2.36 -9.67 -0.48
CA LYS A 208 2.63 -10.50 -1.67
C LYS A 208 2.38 -9.68 -2.95
N GLY A 209 3.29 -9.74 -3.92
CA GLY A 209 3.10 -9.19 -5.25
C GLY A 209 4.40 -9.04 -6.04
N PRO A 210 4.34 -8.60 -7.32
CA PRO A 210 5.53 -8.40 -8.15
C PRO A 210 6.60 -7.48 -7.56
N TRP A 211 6.20 -6.54 -6.70
CA TRP A 211 7.12 -5.62 -6.00
C TRP A 211 7.96 -6.27 -4.89
N LYS A 212 7.82 -7.58 -4.66
CA LYS A 212 8.68 -8.36 -3.76
C LYS A 212 9.64 -9.27 -4.53
N ASP A 213 9.52 -9.36 -5.85
CA ASP A 213 10.39 -10.16 -6.69
C ASP A 213 11.73 -9.41 -6.93
N PRO A 214 12.88 -9.96 -6.50
CA PRO A 214 14.18 -9.30 -6.63
C PRO A 214 14.55 -8.97 -8.08
N ASP A 215 14.25 -9.86 -9.03
CA ASP A 215 14.60 -9.68 -10.44
C ASP A 215 13.77 -8.55 -11.05
N ILE A 216 12.50 -8.44 -10.64
CA ILE A 216 11.64 -7.33 -11.05
C ILE A 216 12.10 -6.02 -10.42
N LEU A 217 12.48 -6.03 -9.14
CA LEU A 217 12.95 -4.83 -8.45
C LEU A 217 14.23 -4.27 -9.06
N GLU A 218 15.17 -5.13 -9.45
CA GLU A 218 16.39 -4.72 -10.16
C GLU A 218 16.05 -3.94 -11.45
N ILE A 219 15.15 -4.50 -12.28
CA ILE A 219 14.68 -3.84 -13.51
C ILE A 219 14.02 -2.47 -13.20
N VAL A 220 13.21 -2.40 -12.16
CA VAL A 220 12.53 -1.15 -11.76
C VAL A 220 13.53 -0.09 -11.31
N LEU A 221 14.51 -0.46 -10.49
CA LEU A 221 15.55 0.44 -9.98
C LEU A 221 16.45 0.94 -11.11
N ASP A 222 16.86 0.06 -12.01
CA ASP A 222 17.64 0.44 -13.20
C ASP A 222 16.86 1.41 -14.09
N GLY A 223 15.57 1.16 -14.31
CA GLY A 223 14.68 2.05 -15.05
C GLY A 223 14.59 3.45 -14.42
N GLN A 224 14.44 3.53 -13.09
CA GLN A 224 14.44 4.80 -12.36
C GLN A 224 15.78 5.53 -12.49
N ALA A 225 16.90 4.81 -12.35
CA ALA A 225 18.24 5.39 -12.49
C ALA A 225 18.51 5.95 -13.90
N LEU A 226 17.95 5.33 -14.94
CA LEU A 226 18.00 5.85 -16.30
C LEU A 226 17.19 7.14 -16.47
N ILE A 227 15.96 7.17 -15.93
CA ILE A 227 15.10 8.38 -15.97
C ILE A 227 15.78 9.55 -15.24
N ASN A 228 16.38 9.29 -14.08
CA ASN A 228 17.09 10.32 -13.31
C ASN A 228 18.29 10.87 -14.09
N ARG A 229 19.09 10.00 -14.73
CA ARG A 229 20.20 10.42 -15.60
C ARG A 229 19.74 11.27 -16.79
N HIS A 230 18.67 10.86 -17.45
CA HIS A 230 18.10 11.62 -18.58
C HIS A 230 17.51 12.98 -18.12
N THR A 231 16.88 13.01 -16.95
CA THR A 231 16.34 14.25 -16.37
C THR A 231 17.45 15.23 -15.97
N MET A 232 18.57 14.74 -15.42
CA MET A 232 19.76 15.57 -15.16
C MET A 232 20.41 16.08 -16.45
N MET A 233 20.55 15.24 -17.49
CA MET A 233 21.07 15.70 -18.79
C MET A 233 20.16 16.73 -19.46
N GLY A 234 18.83 16.61 -19.30
CA GLY A 234 17.86 17.60 -19.79
C GLY A 234 17.80 18.90 -18.98
N ARG A 235 18.29 18.91 -17.73
CA ARG A 235 18.43 20.12 -16.89
C ARG A 235 19.70 20.92 -17.18
N ASN A 236 20.72 20.32 -17.80
CA ASN A 236 21.98 21.00 -18.14
C ASN A 236 21.88 22.09 -19.22
N ILE A 237 20.68 22.46 -19.66
CA ILE A 237 20.49 23.61 -20.57
C ILE A 237 20.12 24.90 -19.84
N ASN A 238 19.83 24.90 -18.53
CA ASN A 238 19.75 26.11 -17.70
C ASN A 238 19.73 25.75 -16.19
N GLU A 239 20.67 26.33 -15.44
CA GLU A 239 20.80 26.40 -13.96
C GLU A 239 21.65 25.31 -13.24
N GLU A 240 22.78 25.77 -12.69
CA GLU A 240 23.62 25.09 -11.69
C GLU A 240 22.88 25.01 -10.34
N VAL A 241 22.60 23.79 -9.83
CA VAL A 241 22.43 23.54 -8.39
C VAL A 241 22.98 22.17 -8.00
N ALA A 242 23.73 22.19 -6.89
CA ALA A 242 24.43 21.15 -6.13
C ALA A 242 24.01 19.67 -6.27
N SER A 243 25.03 18.83 -6.39
CA SER A 243 25.02 17.36 -6.31
C SER A 243 24.51 16.84 -4.95
N CYS A 244 23.66 15.82 -4.99
CA CYS A 244 23.40 14.92 -3.86
C CYS A 244 23.83 13.51 -4.27
N ASP A 245 25.09 13.18 -4.00
CA ASP A 245 25.63 11.83 -4.07
C ASP A 245 25.36 11.11 -2.74
N THR A 246 24.24 10.40 -2.58
CA THR A 246 24.15 9.26 -1.66
C THR A 246 23.01 8.30 -2.04
N LEU A 247 23.24 7.42 -3.02
CA LEU A 247 22.35 6.30 -3.31
C LEU A 247 23.15 5.00 -3.41
N VAL A 248 23.78 4.57 -2.31
CA VAL A 248 24.00 3.15 -2.02
C VAL A 248 24.06 2.98 -0.49
N GLY A 249 22.97 2.56 0.12
CA GLY A 249 22.96 2.00 1.47
C GLY A 249 22.40 0.58 1.39
N PRO A 250 23.12 -0.48 1.83
CA PRO A 250 22.66 -1.84 1.68
C PRO A 250 21.54 -2.13 2.67
N LEU A 251 20.30 -2.27 2.19
CA LEU A 251 19.26 -3.04 2.90
C LEU A 251 19.51 -4.52 2.65
N ILE A 252 20.56 -5.07 3.28
CA ILE A 252 20.73 -6.51 3.41
C ILE A 252 20.18 -6.94 4.77
N TYR A 253 19.14 -7.74 4.64
CA TYR A 253 18.58 -8.71 5.57
C TYR A 253 19.66 -9.41 6.40
N ASP A 254 19.69 -9.18 7.71
CA ASP A 254 20.48 -10.00 8.63
C ASP A 254 19.53 -10.85 9.47
N GLY A 255 19.46 -12.12 9.10
CA GLY A 255 18.57 -13.10 9.69
C GLY A 255 19.05 -14.50 9.34
N THR A 256 20.16 -14.94 9.94
CA THR A 256 20.30 -16.33 10.38
C THR A 256 21.47 -16.56 11.33
N SER A 257 21.13 -17.04 12.52
CA SER A 257 21.73 -18.21 13.20
C SER A 257 23.25 -18.26 13.37
N THR A 258 23.73 -17.89 14.57
CA THR A 258 24.96 -18.46 15.13
C THR A 258 24.60 -19.57 16.10
N ALA A 259 24.98 -20.79 15.72
CA ALA A 259 24.97 -21.98 16.54
C ALA A 259 25.76 -21.75 17.83
N ALA A 260 25.21 -22.22 18.95
CA ALA A 260 25.89 -22.28 20.24
C ALA A 260 27.08 -23.24 20.15
N ALA A 261 28.30 -22.69 20.17
CA ALA A 261 29.50 -23.46 20.46
C ALA A 261 29.70 -23.44 21.98
N SER A 262 29.33 -24.55 22.64
CA SER A 262 29.71 -24.82 24.02
C SER A 262 31.15 -25.35 24.00
N GLY A 263 32.09 -24.53 24.47
CA GLY A 263 33.48 -24.90 24.66
C GLY A 263 33.75 -25.27 26.11
N SER A 264 34.15 -26.51 26.34
CA SER A 264 34.88 -26.94 27.53
C SER A 264 36.08 -27.78 27.07
N GLU A 265 37.26 -27.17 27.02
CA GLU A 265 38.54 -27.87 27.27
C GLU A 265 38.67 -27.97 28.80
N VAL A 266 39.23 -28.99 29.46
CA VAL A 266 40.50 -29.73 29.32
C VAL A 266 40.32 -31.01 30.20
N ASP A 267 40.96 -32.17 30.09
CA ASP A 267 42.38 -32.53 29.94
C ASP A 267 42.53 -34.01 29.55
N ASP A 268 43.73 -34.32 29.07
CA ASP A 268 44.32 -35.60 28.67
C ASP A 268 44.21 -36.78 29.68
N ILE A 269 44.33 -38.02 29.16
CA ILE A 269 45.42 -38.98 29.42
C ILE A 269 44.96 -40.45 29.25
N ALA A 270 45.64 -41.12 28.31
CA ALA A 270 46.01 -42.54 28.20
C ALA A 270 44.98 -43.66 27.91
N SER A 271 45.14 -44.21 26.69
CA SER A 271 44.93 -45.61 26.28
C SER A 271 45.86 -46.59 27.05
N PRO A 272 45.72 -47.94 26.92
CA PRO A 272 44.85 -48.72 26.02
C PRO A 272 43.77 -49.57 26.68
#